data_AF-A0A945Y2S0-F1
#
_entry.id   AF-A0A945Y2S0-F1
#
_cell.length_a   1.000
_cell.length_b   1.000
_cell.length_c   1.000
_cell.angle_alpha   90.00
_cell.angle_beta   90.00
_cell.angle_gamma   90.00
#
_symmetry.space_group_name_H-M   'P 1'
#
loop_
_entity.id
_entity.type
_entity.pdbx_description
1 polymer ?
#
loop_
_entity_poly.entity_id
_entity_poly.type
_entity_poly.pdbx_seq_one_letter_code
_entity_poly.pdbx_strand_id
1 'polypeptide(L)'
;MGEFIENNLDIFYWITISMLIVATLIILGFALIQIISNAKAAKKTLMTVGGLIAVLLLSYYGLASDEVFISYKKYNVDSSTSKMVGMGLWSFWLLFATAIVAIVFSEFSKKFLK
;
A
#
# COMPACT_ATOMS: atom_id res chain seq x y z
N MET A 1 6.39 -38.90 -18.65
CA MET A 1 6.47 -37.69 -17.78
C MET A 1 5.15 -36.92 -17.79
N GLY A 2 4.47 -36.74 -18.93
CA GLY A 2 3.15 -36.09 -19.01
C GLY A 2 2.05 -36.76 -18.16
N GLU A 3 1.88 -38.08 -18.25
CA GLU A 3 0.84 -38.80 -17.49
C GLU A 3 0.98 -38.72 -15.97
N PHE A 4 2.20 -38.62 -15.44
CA PHE A 4 2.43 -38.45 -14.00
C PHE A 4 1.95 -37.08 -13.52
N ILE A 5 2.14 -36.05 -14.34
CA ILE A 5 1.71 -34.69 -14.02
C ILE A 5 0.19 -34.61 -14.10
N GLU A 6 -0.42 -35.19 -15.13
CA GLU A 6 -1.87 -35.18 -15.33
C GLU A 6 -2.62 -35.90 -14.19
N ASN A 7 -2.14 -37.06 -13.75
CA ASN A 7 -2.75 -37.81 -12.65
C ASN A 7 -2.54 -37.20 -11.25
N ASN A 8 -1.53 -36.35 -11.06
CA ASN A 8 -1.21 -35.77 -9.74
C ASN A 8 -1.40 -34.24 -9.66
N LEU A 9 -1.84 -33.62 -10.76
CA LEU A 9 -2.02 -32.17 -10.88
C LEU A 9 -2.96 -31.63 -9.81
N ASP A 10 -4.07 -32.31 -9.55
CA ASP A 10 -5.05 -31.94 -8.53
C ASP A 10 -4.44 -31.97 -7.13
N ILE A 11 -3.65 -33.01 -6.81
CA ILE A 11 -2.95 -33.14 -5.53
C ILE A 11 -1.95 -32.00 -5.32
N PHE A 12 -1.17 -31.67 -6.36
CA PHE A 12 -0.19 -30.57 -6.28
C PHE A 12 -0.86 -29.20 -6.19
N TYR A 13 -2.02 -29.03 -6.82
CA TYR A 13 -2.83 -27.83 -6.70
C TYR A 13 -3.34 -27.62 -5.27
N TRP A 14 -3.97 -28.64 -4.68
CA TRP A 14 -4.54 -28.55 -3.33
C TRP A 14 -3.47 -28.42 -2.23
N ILE A 15 -2.33 -29.09 -2.36
CA ILE A 15 -1.22 -28.92 -1.39
C ILE A 15 -0.66 -27.50 -1.46
N THR A 16 -0.52 -26.91 -2.66
CA THR A 16 -0.02 -25.54 -2.81
C THR A 16 -0.98 -24.53 -2.18
N ILE A 17 -2.29 -24.67 -2.42
CA ILE A 17 -3.30 -23.81 -1.80
C ILE A 17 -3.30 -23.94 -0.28
N SER A 18 -3.24 -25.16 0.24
CA SER A 18 -3.23 -25.38 1.70
C SER A 18 -1.98 -24.78 2.35
N MET A 19 -0.79 -24.95 1.74
CA MET A 19 0.44 -24.31 2.19
C MET A 19 0.34 -22.77 2.14
N LEU A 20 -0.25 -22.20 1.09
CA LEU A 20 -0.45 -20.75 0.96
C LEU A 20 -1.36 -20.21 2.04
N ILE A 21 -2.45 -20.91 2.36
CA ILE A 21 -3.36 -20.55 3.46
C ILE A 21 -2.61 -20.58 4.79
N VAL A 22 -1.90 -21.67 5.09
CA VAL A 22 -1.15 -21.80 6.35
C VAL A 22 -0.07 -20.73 6.47
N ALA A 23 0.71 -20.49 5.40
CA ALA A 23 1.74 -19.45 5.39
C ALA A 23 1.13 -18.06 5.63
N THR A 24 0.00 -17.76 4.99
CA THR A 24 -0.71 -16.49 5.19
C THR A 24 -1.16 -16.32 6.64
N LEU A 25 -1.74 -17.37 7.24
CA LEU A 25 -2.17 -17.34 8.64
C LEU A 25 -0.99 -17.15 9.60
N ILE A 26 0.13 -17.83 9.36
CA ILE A 26 1.35 -17.68 10.17
C ILE A 26 1.88 -16.24 10.09
N ILE A 27 2.00 -15.67 8.88
CA ILE A 27 2.50 -14.31 8.68
C ILE A 27 1.60 -13.30 9.40
N LEU A 28 0.28 -13.43 9.26
CA LEU A 28 -0.67 -12.56 9.96
C LEU A 28 -0.57 -12.72 11.48
N GLY A 29 -0.49 -13.95 11.99
CA GLY A 29 -0.34 -14.24 13.41
C GLY A 29 0.93 -13.62 13.99
N PHE A 30 2.08 -13.82 13.34
CA PHE A 30 3.35 -13.22 13.76
C PHE A 30 3.32 -11.70 13.69
N ALA A 31 2.73 -11.11 12.65
CA ALA A 31 2.60 -9.66 12.54
C ALA A 31 1.80 -9.06 13.72
N LEU A 32 0.69 -9.69 14.10
CA LEU A 32 -0.13 -9.25 15.23
C LEU A 32 0.61 -9.42 16.57
N ILE A 33 1.21 -10.58 16.80
CA ILE A 33 2.00 -10.83 18.02
C ILE A 33 3.14 -9.82 18.13
N GLN A 34 3.83 -9.53 17.02
CA GLN A 34 4.93 -8.57 16.98
C GLN A 34 4.47 -7.15 17.34
N ILE A 35 3.31 -6.72 16.87
CA ILE A 35 2.73 -5.42 17.21
C ILE A 35 2.38 -5.37 18.70
N ILE A 36 1.69 -6.38 19.23
CA ILE A 36 1.22 -6.36 20.62
C ILE A 36 2.38 -6.50 21.62
N SER A 37 3.35 -7.36 21.32
CA SER A 37 4.50 -7.63 22.21
C SER A 37 5.52 -6.49 22.23
N ASN A 38 5.64 -5.73 21.15
CA ASN A 38 6.65 -4.68 21.01
C ASN A 38 6.02 -3.31 20.84
N ALA A 39 5.81 -2.59 21.96
CA ALA A 39 5.31 -1.21 21.95
C ALA A 39 6.10 -0.27 21.02
N LYS A 40 7.42 -0.48 20.88
CA LYS A 40 8.26 0.28 19.94
C LYS A 40 7.92 -0.02 18.47
N ALA A 41 7.72 -1.29 18.14
CA ALA A 41 7.32 -1.70 16.79
C ALA A 41 5.91 -1.21 16.48
N ALA A 42 4.97 -1.36 17.41
CA ALA A 42 3.61 -0.84 17.30
C ALA A 42 3.59 0.67 17.03
N LYS A 43 4.34 1.45 17.81
CA LYS A 43 4.40 2.91 17.62
C LYS A 43 4.97 3.28 16.25
N LYS A 44 6.01 2.58 15.78
CA LYS A 44 6.58 2.80 14.45
C LYS A 44 5.56 2.49 13.36
N THR A 45 4.90 1.34 13.41
CA THR A 45 3.86 0.95 12.46
C THR A 45 2.68 1.93 12.48
N LEU A 46 2.25 2.35 13.67
CA LEU A 46 1.17 3.33 13.81
C LEU A 46 1.54 4.69 13.22
N MET A 47 2.79 5.13 13.39
CA MET A 47 3.27 6.38 12.81
C MET A 47 3.35 6.29 11.28
N THR A 48 3.80 5.16 10.73
CA THR A 48 3.85 4.98 9.26
C THR A 48 2.46 4.87 8.64
N VAL A 49 1.58 4.06 9.23
CA VAL A 49 0.20 3.88 8.73
C VAL A 49 -0.61 5.14 8.94
N GLY A 50 -0.50 5.77 10.12
CA GLY A 50 -1.15 7.03 10.43
C GLY A 50 -0.68 8.17 9.51
N GLY A 51 0.61 8.24 9.21
CA GLY A 51 1.15 9.19 8.24
C GLY A 51 0.59 8.98 6.83
N LEU A 52 0.51 7.73 6.37
CA LEU A 52 -0.10 7.40 5.08
C LEU A 52 -1.58 7.80 5.04
N ILE A 53 -2.34 7.42 6.06
CA ILE A 53 -3.77 7.79 6.18
C ILE A 53 -3.93 9.31 6.19
N ALA A 54 -3.09 10.04 6.92
CA ALA A 54 -3.13 11.50 6.96
C ALA A 54 -2.94 12.11 5.56
N VAL A 55 -1.96 11.62 4.79
CA VAL A 55 -1.74 12.08 3.41
C VAL A 55 -2.93 11.76 2.52
N LEU A 56 -3.50 10.57 2.64
CA LEU A 56 -4.68 10.15 1.88
C LEU A 56 -5.91 11.03 2.20
N LEU A 57 -6.16 11.31 3.48
CA LEU A 57 -7.26 12.18 3.91
C LEU A 57 -7.05 13.63 3.45
N LEU A 58 -5.84 14.17 3.59
CA LEU A 58 -5.49 15.50 3.08
C LEU A 58 -5.66 15.58 1.57
N SER A 59 -5.28 14.52 0.85
CA SER A 59 -5.43 14.45 -0.61
C SER A 59 -6.91 14.39 -1.01
N TYR A 60 -7.72 13.57 -0.34
CA TYR A 60 -9.13 13.39 -0.68
C TYR A 60 -10.01 14.59 -0.29
N TYR A 61 -9.82 15.16 0.90
CA TYR A 61 -10.67 16.24 1.42
C TYR A 61 -10.11 17.64 1.13
N GLY A 62 -8.79 17.79 1.03
CA GLY A 62 -8.15 19.09 0.88
C GLY A 62 -7.79 19.47 -0.55
N LEU A 63 -7.49 18.50 -1.42
CA LEU A 63 -6.90 18.75 -2.74
C LEU A 63 -7.67 18.12 -3.90
N ALA A 64 -8.29 16.96 -3.69
CA ALA A 64 -9.08 16.29 -4.71
C ALA A 64 -10.38 17.06 -4.97
N SER A 65 -10.61 17.37 -6.23
CA SER A 65 -11.83 18.02 -6.69
C SER A 65 -12.82 16.99 -7.22
N ASP A 66 -14.10 17.30 -7.01
CA ASP A 66 -15.25 16.53 -7.49
C ASP A 66 -15.65 16.92 -8.92
N GLU A 67 -14.93 17.88 -9.49
CA GLU A 67 -15.17 18.39 -10.83
C GLU A 67 -14.94 17.30 -11.88
N VAL A 68 -16.03 16.98 -12.58
CA VAL A 68 -15.99 16.14 -13.77
C VAL A 68 -15.91 17.08 -14.97
N PHE A 69 -14.74 17.18 -15.60
CA PHE A 69 -14.63 17.92 -16.86
C PHE A 69 -15.61 17.35 -17.88
N ILE A 70 -16.20 18.22 -18.71
CA ILE A 70 -17.22 17.86 -19.70
C ILE A 70 -16.71 16.76 -20.66
N SER A 71 -15.40 16.71 -20.89
CA SER A 71 -14.71 15.66 -21.64
C SER A 71 -14.78 14.26 -21.01
N TYR A 72 -14.95 14.16 -19.68
CA TYR A 72 -15.05 12.89 -18.95
C TYR A 72 -16.48 12.35 -18.85
N LYS A 73 -17.51 13.17 -19.10
CA LYS A 73 -18.90 12.70 -19.18
C LYS A 73 -19.10 11.64 -20.26
N LYS A 74 -18.29 11.68 -21.34
CA LYS A 74 -18.30 10.67 -22.41
C LYS A 74 -17.93 9.26 -21.90
N TYR A 75 -17.20 9.17 -20.79
CA TYR A 75 -16.73 7.92 -20.21
C TYR A 75 -17.57 7.44 -19.02
N ASN A 76 -18.75 8.02 -18.77
CA ASN A 76 -19.59 7.74 -17.58
C ASN A 76 -18.80 7.84 -16.25
N VAL A 77 -17.80 8.72 -16.18
CA VAL A 77 -17.06 8.95 -14.93
C VAL A 77 -17.96 9.76 -14.00
N ASP A 78 -18.38 9.12 -12.91
CA ASP A 78 -19.10 9.77 -11.84
C ASP A 78 -18.17 10.67 -11.00
N SER A 79 -18.75 11.68 -10.34
CA SER A 79 -18.01 12.63 -9.49
C SER A 79 -17.21 11.92 -8.39
N SER A 80 -17.76 10.85 -7.80
CA SER A 80 -17.06 10.02 -6.81
C SER A 80 -15.79 9.37 -7.38
N THR A 81 -15.88 8.84 -8.61
CA THR A 81 -14.72 8.22 -9.27
C THR A 81 -13.65 9.26 -9.60
N SER A 82 -14.06 10.45 -10.08
CA SER A 82 -13.14 11.56 -10.34
C SER A 82 -12.37 11.97 -9.06
N LYS A 83 -13.08 12.07 -7.93
CA LYS A 83 -12.46 12.42 -6.65
C LYS A 83 -11.47 11.36 -6.17
N MET A 84 -11.80 10.06 -6.31
CA MET A 84 -10.89 8.97 -5.95
C MET A 84 -9.61 8.99 -6.81
N VAL A 85 -9.73 9.29 -8.11
CA VAL A 85 -8.58 9.46 -8.99
C VAL A 85 -7.74 10.68 -8.55
N GLY A 86 -8.40 11.81 -8.28
CA GLY A 86 -7.74 13.01 -7.76
C GLY A 86 -6.98 12.75 -6.45
N MET A 87 -7.57 12.01 -5.51
CA MET A 87 -6.93 11.58 -4.28
C MET A 87 -5.68 10.74 -4.54
N GLY A 88 -5.75 9.78 -5.47
CA GLY A 88 -4.61 8.96 -5.86
C GLY A 88 -3.46 9.79 -6.44
N LEU A 89 -3.77 10.72 -7.35
CA LEU A 89 -2.76 11.60 -7.92
C LEU A 89 -2.13 12.52 -6.87
N TRP A 90 -2.94 13.23 -6.08
CA TRP A 90 -2.43 14.17 -5.08
C TRP A 90 -1.59 13.47 -4.00
N SER A 91 -2.04 12.31 -3.53
CA SER A 91 -1.28 11.53 -2.55
C SER A 91 0.05 11.04 -3.11
N PHE A 92 0.09 10.60 -4.37
CA PHE A 92 1.34 10.24 -5.04
C PHE A 92 2.31 11.42 -5.10
N TRP A 93 1.86 12.60 -5.55
CA TRP A 93 2.74 13.76 -5.68
C TRP A 93 3.26 14.25 -4.33
N LEU A 94 2.44 14.23 -3.28
CA LEU A 94 2.87 14.57 -1.92
C LEU A 94 3.92 13.60 -1.38
N LEU A 95 3.68 12.29 -1.53
CA LEU A 95 4.64 11.27 -1.11
C LEU A 95 5.93 11.31 -1.92
N PHE A 96 5.83 11.58 -3.22
CA PHE A 96 6.98 11.70 -4.10
C PHE A 96 7.86 12.90 -3.73
N ALA A 97 7.26 14.08 -3.55
CA ALA A 97 7.99 15.27 -3.15
C ALA A 97 8.67 15.10 -1.78
N THR A 98 7.94 14.56 -0.80
CA THR A 98 8.49 14.29 0.54
C THR A 98 9.59 13.25 0.52
N ALA A 99 9.47 12.20 -0.31
CA ALA A 99 10.53 11.20 -0.48
C ALA A 99 11.81 11.82 -1.07
N ILE A 100 11.70 12.67 -2.10
CA ILE A 100 12.87 13.37 -2.66
C ILE A 100 13.56 14.20 -1.58
N VAL A 101 12.79 15.03 -0.85
CA VAL A 101 13.34 15.88 0.23
C VAL A 101 14.02 15.03 1.30
N ALA A 102 13.40 13.91 1.69
CA ALA A 102 13.95 13.01 2.70
C ALA A 102 15.26 12.36 2.24
N ILE A 103 15.35 11.92 0.98
CA ILE A 103 16.56 11.35 0.40
C ILE A 103 17.67 12.40 0.37
N VAL A 104 17.39 13.58 -0.16
CA VAL A 104 18.36 14.68 -0.25
C VAL A 104 18.90 15.01 1.16
N PHE A 105 18.01 15.22 2.13
CA PHE A 105 18.42 15.51 3.50
C PHE A 105 19.23 14.38 4.16
N SER A 106 18.87 13.12 3.89
CA SER A 106 19.60 11.93 4.38
C SER A 106 21.03 11.89 3.84
N GLU A 107 21.24 12.20 2.56
CA GLU A 107 22.58 12.22 1.96
C GLU A 107 23.43 13.41 2.43
N PHE A 108 22.84 14.60 2.60
CA PHE A 108 23.56 15.76 3.15
C PHE A 108 23.94 15.56 4.62
N SER A 109 23.03 15.04 5.44
CA SER A 109 23.29 14.81 6.87
C SER A 109 24.37 13.74 7.11
N LYS A 110 24.41 12.67 6.31
CA LYS A 110 25.47 11.65 6.40
C LYS A 110 26.87 12.22 6.12
N LYS A 111 27.00 13.19 5.21
CA LYS A 111 28.29 13.82 4.90
C LYS A 111 28.74 14.84 5.94
N PHE A 112 27.81 15.44 6.69
CA PHE A 112 28.12 16.48 7.67
C PHE A 112 28.32 15.95 9.11
N LEU A 113 27.83 14.74 9.41
CA LEU A 113 27.99 14.06 10.70
C LEU A 113 29.19 13.09 10.76
N LYS A 114 30.10 13.16 9.78
CA LYS A 114 31.39 12.48 9.79
C LYS A 114 32.51 13.52 9.88
#